data_AF-A0A1V5NBS0-F1
#
_entry.id   AF-A0A1V5NBS0-F1
#
_cell.length_a   1.000
_cell.length_b   1.000
_cell.length_c   1.000
_cell.angle_alpha   90.00
_cell.angle_beta   90.00
_cell.angle_gamma   90.00
#
_symmetry.space_group_name_H-M   'P 1'
#
loop_
_entity.id
_entity.type
_entity.pdbx_description
1 polymer ?
#
loop_
_entity_poly.entity_id
_entity_poly.type
_entity_poly.pdbx_seq_one_letter_code
_entity_poly.pdbx_strand_id
1 'polypeptide(L)'
;MPGKIYPNEKSKLLEMLTKEDLMIIKKDYPFKRERDSKIHELGQKGVSYTILAELTGLSRSSCHRLGQIGKNARTSKLKNIKSP
;
A
#
# COMPACT_ATOMS: atom_id res chain seq x y z
N MET A 1 18.08 3.85 -2.89
CA MET A 1 17.77 5.22 -2.41
C MET A 1 16.66 5.15 -1.35
N PRO A 2 16.91 5.42 -0.06
CA PRO A 2 15.83 5.63 0.90
C PRO A 2 15.10 6.93 0.53
N GLY A 3 13.83 6.83 0.16
CA GLY A 3 12.99 7.99 -0.15
C GLY A 3 12.90 8.89 1.07
N LYS A 4 13.19 10.19 0.88
CA LYS A 4 13.07 11.22 1.90
C LYS A 4 11.69 11.11 2.56
N ILE A 5 11.66 10.94 3.88
CA ILE A 5 10.43 10.99 4.67
C ILE A 5 10.14 12.48 4.85
N TYR A 6 9.22 13.03 4.05
CA TYR A 6 8.83 14.42 4.24
C TYR A 6 7.80 14.48 5.38
N PRO A 7 8.04 15.26 6.45
CA PRO A 7 7.10 15.36 7.58
C PRO A 7 5.69 15.82 7.15
N ASN A 8 5.57 16.54 6.03
CA ASN A 8 4.29 16.98 5.47
C ASN A 8 3.49 15.88 4.73
N GLU A 9 4.11 14.75 4.38
CA GLU A 9 3.41 13.63 3.73
C GLU A 9 2.50 12.90 4.73
N LYS A 10 2.91 12.81 5.99
CA LYS A 10 2.17 12.11 7.03
C LYS A 10 0.86 12.82 7.37
N SER A 11 0.90 14.15 7.46
CA SER A 11 -0.30 14.97 7.72
C SER A 11 -1.28 14.97 6.55
N LYS A 12 -0.79 15.08 5.31
CA LYS A 12 -1.65 14.93 4.11
C LYS A 12 -2.25 13.53 3.99
N LEU A 13 -1.51 12.50 4.42
CA LEU A 13 -2.07 11.15 4.49
C LEU A 13 -3.23 11.05 5.48
N LEU A 14 -3.05 11.63 6.66
CA LEU A 14 -4.08 11.63 7.70
C LEU A 14 -5.30 12.44 7.29
N GLU A 15 -5.14 13.49 6.48
CA GLU A 15 -6.26 14.22 5.87
C GLU A 15 -6.95 13.41 4.77
N MET A 16 -6.22 12.57 4.02
CA MET A 16 -6.76 11.71 2.97
C MET A 16 -7.40 10.41 3.47
N LEU A 17 -6.98 9.89 4.62
CA LEU A 17 -7.53 8.65 5.18
C LEU A 17 -8.62 8.94 6.20
N THR A 18 -9.77 8.30 6.01
CA THR A 18 -10.81 8.24 7.04
C THR A 18 -10.37 7.39 8.23
N LYS A 19 -11.00 7.56 9.39
CA LYS A 19 -10.77 6.70 10.57
C LYS A 19 -11.04 5.22 10.28
N GLU A 20 -11.99 4.94 9.38
CA GLU A 20 -12.32 3.60 8.91
C GLU A 20 -11.17 3.00 8.09
N ASP A 21 -10.59 3.77 7.18
CA ASP A 21 -9.43 3.34 6.39
C ASP A 21 -8.22 3.02 7.29
N LEU A 22 -8.01 3.81 8.35
CA LEU A 22 -6.97 3.53 9.34
C LEU A 22 -7.22 2.22 10.11
N MET A 23 -8.47 1.85 10.39
CA MET A 23 -8.80 0.57 11.02
C MET A 23 -8.51 -0.60 10.09
N ILE A 24 -8.88 -0.49 8.82
CA ILE A 24 -8.73 -1.56 7.83
C ILE A 24 -7.26 -1.91 7.60
N ILE A 25 -6.37 -0.91 7.59
CA ILE A 25 -4.95 -1.13 7.28
C ILE A 25 -4.14 -1.72 8.45
N LYS A 26 -4.69 -1.78 9.67
CA LYS A 26 -3.98 -2.32 10.84
C LYS A 26 -3.67 -3.80 10.71
N LYS A 27 -2.54 -4.22 11.29
CA LYS A 27 -2.11 -5.62 11.36
C LYS A 27 -3.19 -6.54 11.95
N ASP A 28 -3.92 -6.04 12.95
CA ASP A 28 -4.93 -6.79 13.71
C ASP A 28 -6.30 -6.88 13.00
N TYR A 29 -6.43 -6.28 11.82
CA TYR A 29 -7.68 -6.34 11.07
C TYR A 29 -7.97 -7.78 10.59
N PRO A 30 -9.16 -8.34 10.88
CA PRO A 30 -9.47 -9.75 10.63
C PRO A 30 -9.51 -10.11 9.13
N PHE A 31 -9.87 -9.16 8.26
CA PHE A 31 -9.96 -9.41 6.82
C PHE A 31 -8.67 -9.02 6.09
N LYS A 32 -7.72 -9.96 6.07
CA LYS A 32 -6.40 -9.79 5.44
C LYS A 32 -6.46 -9.29 3.99
N ARG A 33 -7.42 -9.78 3.18
CA ARG A 33 -7.55 -9.39 1.76
C ARG A 33 -7.89 -7.91 1.59
N GLU A 34 -8.82 -7.40 2.39
CA GLU A 34 -9.23 -5.99 2.36
C GLU A 34 -8.09 -5.09 2.83
N ARG A 35 -7.42 -5.46 3.93
CA ARG A 35 -6.22 -4.78 4.41
C ARG A 35 -5.16 -4.69 3.32
N ASP A 36 -4.81 -5.82 2.72
CA ASP A 36 -3.76 -5.90 1.71
C ASP A 36 -4.14 -5.11 0.45
N SER A 37 -5.42 -5.13 0.05
CA SER A 37 -5.96 -4.31 -1.05
C SER A 37 -5.86 -2.81 -0.76
N LYS A 38 -6.20 -2.40 0.46
CA LYS A 38 -6.12 -1.00 0.89
C LYS A 38 -4.68 -0.50 0.96
N ILE A 39 -3.76 -1.31 1.50
CA ILE A 39 -2.33 -1.01 1.51
C ILE A 39 -1.79 -0.87 0.08
N HIS A 40 -2.26 -1.72 -0.84
CA HIS A 40 -1.91 -1.62 -2.25
C HIS A 40 -2.38 -0.30 -2.86
N GLU A 41 -3.64 0.09 -2.64
CA GLU A 41 -4.22 1.35 -3.14
C GLU A 41 -3.43 2.56 -2.63
N LEU A 42 -3.07 2.59 -1.35
CA LEU A 42 -2.23 3.64 -0.77
C LEU A 42 -0.84 3.66 -1.39
N GLY A 43 -0.23 2.49 -1.59
CA GLY A 43 1.05 2.38 -2.31
C GLY A 43 0.98 2.93 -3.75
N GLN A 44 -0.13 2.74 -4.47
CA GLN A 44 -0.33 3.30 -5.81
C GLN A 44 -0.55 4.82 -5.80
N LYS A 45 -1.14 5.36 -4.73
CA LYS A 45 -1.30 6.82 -4.51
C LYS A 45 0.01 7.54 -4.17
N GLY A 46 1.13 6.82 -4.15
CA GLY A 46 2.46 7.39 -3.89
C GLY A 46 2.80 7.52 -2.40
N VAL A 47 2.04 6.87 -1.52
CA VAL A 47 2.32 6.87 -0.08
C VAL A 47 3.65 6.16 0.20
N SER A 48 4.51 6.81 1.00
CA SER A 48 5.77 6.23 1.45
C SER A 48 5.54 4.95 2.27
N TYR A 49 6.25 3.87 1.90
CA TYR A 49 6.18 2.59 2.62
C TYR A 49 6.67 2.67 4.06
N THR A 50 7.50 3.66 4.40
CA THR A 50 7.92 3.90 5.79
C THR A 50 6.75 4.39 6.62
N ILE A 51 5.95 5.32 6.09
CA ILE A 51 4.74 5.83 6.75
C ILE A 51 3.69 4.72 6.85
N LEU A 52 3.50 3.92 5.79
CA LEU A 52 2.60 2.77 5.86
C LEU A 52 3.02 1.77 6.94
N ALA A 53 4.31 1.50 7.10
CA ALA A 53 4.79 0.60 8.15
C ALA A 53 4.42 1.12 9.55
N GLU A 54 4.60 2.42 9.80
CA GLU A 54 4.22 3.06 11.06
C GLU A 54 2.71 3.00 11.34
N LEU A 55 1.88 3.24 10.31
CA LEU A 55 0.42 3.26 10.47
C LEU A 55 -0.19 1.86 10.59
N THR A 56 0.33 0.90 9.85
CA THR A 56 -0.22 -0.46 9.77
C THR A 56 0.29 -1.38 10.88
N GLY A 57 1.45 -1.07 11.47
CA GLY A 57 2.16 -1.98 12.37
C GLY A 57 2.78 -3.19 11.64
N LEU A 58 2.84 -3.14 10.30
CA LEU A 58 3.52 -4.13 9.47
C LEU A 58 4.96 -3.70 9.19
N SER A 59 5.80 -4.67 8.83
CA SER A 59 7.17 -4.35 8.40
C SER A 59 7.15 -3.58 7.08
N ARG A 60 8.10 -2.64 6.91
CA ARG A 60 8.30 -1.91 5.65
C ARG A 60 8.39 -2.84 4.44
N SER A 61 9.09 -3.97 4.59
CA SER A 61 9.22 -5.00 3.55
C SER A 61 7.87 -5.59 3.14
N SER A 62 6.97 -5.78 4.11
CA SER A 62 5.60 -6.24 3.86
C SER A 62 4.79 -5.19 3.11
N CYS A 63 4.83 -3.92 3.54
CA CYS A 63 4.16 -2.83 2.84
C CYS A 63 4.66 -2.67 1.41
N HIS A 64 5.98 -2.77 1.18
CA HIS A 64 6.57 -2.75 -0.15
C HIS A 64 6.07 -3.91 -1.02
N ARG A 65 6.07 -5.14 -0.49
CA ARG A 65 5.56 -6.32 -1.20
C ARG A 65 4.09 -6.14 -1.58
N LEU A 66 3.24 -5.72 -0.64
CA LEU A 66 1.80 -5.48 -0.86
C LEU A 66 1.56 -4.34 -1.87
N GLY A 67 2.32 -3.26 -1.79
CA GLY A 67 2.30 -2.16 -2.75
C GLY A 67 2.62 -2.58 -4.19
N GLN A 68 3.41 -3.65 -4.37
CA GLN A 68 3.77 -4.19 -5.68
C GLN A 68 2.87 -5.34 -6.18
N ILE A 69 2.02 -5.93 -5.35
CA ILE A 69 1.18 -7.10 -5.72
C ILE A 69 0.34 -6.84 -6.99
N GLY A 70 -0.24 -5.65 -7.14
CA GLY A 70 -1.02 -5.30 -8.34
C GLY A 70 -0.20 -5.07 -9.62
N LYS A 71 1.11 -4.76 -9.52
CA LYS A 71 1.99 -4.67 -10.70
C LYS A 71 2.16 -6.05 -11.33
N ASN A 72 2.40 -7.07 -10.52
CA ASN A 72 2.63 -8.43 -11.00
C ASN A 72 1.38 -9.05 -11.64
N ALA A 73 0.18 -8.74 -11.13
CA ALA A 73 -1.09 -9.21 -11.70
C ALA A 73 -1.46 -8.53 -13.04
N ARG A 74 -1.01 -7.29 -13.29
CA ARG A 74 -1.20 -6.63 -14.61
C ARG A 74 -0.22 -7.14 -15.67
N THR A 75 1.02 -7.47 -15.29
CA THR A 75 1.99 -8.08 -16.22
C THR A 75 1.59 -9.47 -16.69
N SER A 76 0.85 -10.26 -15.91
CA SER A 76 0.37 -11.57 -16.37
C SER A 76 -0.80 -11.45 -17.37
N LYS A 77 -1.69 -10.46 -17.21
CA LYS A 77 -2.77 -10.20 -18.19
C LYS A 77 -2.27 -9.64 -19.52
N LEU A 78 -1.24 -8.78 -19.51
CA LEU A 78 -0.69 -8.18 -20.74
C LEU A 78 0.17 -9.15 -21.57
N LYS A 79 0.70 -10.23 -20.97
CA LYS A 79 1.47 -11.25 -21.70
C LYS A 79 0.61 -12.18 -22.58
N ASN A 80 -0.71 -12.21 -22.38
CA ASN A 80 -1.63 -13.07 -23.14
C ASN A 80 -2.35 -12.38 -24.31
N ILE A 81 -2.01 -11.12 -24.63
CA ILE A 81 -2.66 -10.36 -25.72
C ILE A 81 -1.71 -10.15 -26.92
N LYS A 82 -0.50 -10.70 -26.87
CA LYS A 82 0.46 -10.70 -28.00
C LYS A 82 0.94 -12.12 -28.28
N SER A 83 0.08 -12.91 -28.90
CA SER A 83 0.50 -13.95 -29.84
C SER A 83 -0.43 -13.83 -31.06
N PRO A 84 0.10 -13.64 -32.27
CA PRO A 84 -0.68 -13.58 -33.51
C PRO A 84 -1.38 -14.90 -33.82
#